data_AF-A0A529N826-F1
#
_entry.id   AF-A0A529N826-F1
#
_cell.length_a   1.000
_cell.length_b   1.000
_cell.length_c   1.000
_cell.angle_alpha   90.00
_cell.angle_beta   90.00
_cell.angle_gamma   90.00
#
_symmetry.space_group_name_H-M   'P 1'
#
loop_
_entity.id
_entity.type
_entity.pdbx_description
1 polymer ?
#
loop_
_entity_poly.entity_id
_entity_poly.type
_entity_poly.pdbx_seq_one_letter_code
_entity_poly.pdbx_strand_id
1 'polypeptide(L)'
;NPTGRFVVGGPAGDCGLTGRKIIVDTYGGMGRHGGGAFSGKDPSKVDRSAAYAARYVAKNIVASGLAEVCEVQLAYAIGVASPVS
;
A
#
# COMPACT_ATOMS: atom_id res chain seq x y z
N ASN A 1 -22.56 7.06 15.80
CA ASN A 1 -21.79 8.26 15.38
C ASN A 1 -21.56 9.16 16.58
N PRO A 2 -20.34 9.22 17.13
CA PRO A 2 -20.02 10.12 18.26
C PRO A 2 -20.22 11.62 17.92
N THR A 3 -20.29 11.97 16.64
CA THR A 3 -20.50 13.33 16.11
C THR A 3 -21.97 13.66 15.78
N GLY A 4 -22.94 12.81 16.16
CA GLY A 4 -24.36 13.02 15.87
C GLY A 4 -24.81 12.55 14.48
N ARG A 5 -25.93 13.12 13.98
CA ARG A 5 -26.52 12.75 12.68
C ARG A 5 -25.62 13.25 11.54
N PHE A 6 -25.33 12.36 10.58
CA PHE A 6 -24.54 12.68 9.40
C PHE A 6 -25.42 12.53 8.14
N VAL A 7 -25.90 13.67 7.62
CA VAL A 7 -26.90 13.71 6.53
C VAL A 7 -26.28 14.05 5.18
N VAL A 8 -25.30 14.97 5.14
CA VAL A 8 -24.56 15.35 3.93
C VAL A 8 -23.17 14.73 4.01
N GLY A 9 -22.77 13.95 3.00
CA GLY A 9 -21.46 13.31 2.93
C GLY A 9 -20.96 13.18 1.49
N GLY A 10 -19.88 12.41 1.30
CA GLY A 10 -19.24 12.26 -0.01
C GLY A 10 -18.62 13.56 -0.53
N PRO A 11 -18.45 13.74 -1.85
CA PRO A 11 -17.82 14.93 -2.43
C PRO A 11 -18.54 16.26 -2.13
N ALA A 12 -19.82 16.22 -1.75
CA ALA A 12 -20.57 17.40 -1.33
C ALA A 12 -20.14 17.93 0.06
N GLY A 13 -19.49 17.09 0.88
CA GLY A 13 -19.06 17.44 2.24
C GLY A 13 -17.54 17.47 2.45
N ASP A 14 -16.73 17.06 1.46
CA ASP A 14 -15.26 17.05 1.51
C ASP A 14 -14.65 16.95 0.10
N CYS A 15 -13.36 17.25 -0.05
CA CYS A 15 -12.60 17.14 -1.29
C CYS A 15 -11.72 15.88 -1.30
N GLY A 16 -12.08 14.91 -2.16
CA GLY A 16 -11.32 13.69 -2.36
C GLY A 16 -10.18 13.85 -3.37
N LEU A 17 -9.03 13.22 -3.11
CA LEU A 17 -7.92 13.10 -4.05
C LEU A 17 -7.41 11.66 -4.10
N THR A 18 -7.03 11.19 -5.29
CA THR A 18 -6.43 9.87 -5.49
C THR A 18 -5.15 9.72 -4.66
N GLY A 19 -4.97 8.57 -4.00
CA GLY A 19 -3.76 8.27 -3.23
C GLY A 19 -3.66 8.97 -1.87
N ARG A 20 -4.77 9.48 -1.31
CA ARG A 20 -4.79 10.09 0.04
C ARG A 20 -5.13 9.13 1.18
N LYS A 21 -5.19 7.83 0.90
CA LYS A 21 -5.52 6.77 1.87
C LYS A 21 -4.54 5.61 1.85
N ILE A 22 -3.28 5.84 1.45
CA ILE A 22 -2.27 4.77 1.26
C ILE A 22 -2.01 3.89 2.49
N ILE A 23 -2.10 4.43 3.71
CA ILE A 23 -1.95 3.62 4.93
C ILE A 23 -3.20 2.75 5.19
N VAL A 24 -4.38 3.23 4.78
CA VAL A 24 -5.63 2.48 4.84
C VAL A 24 -5.65 1.38 3.77
N ASP A 25 -5.12 1.66 2.58
CA ASP A 25 -5.01 0.70 1.48
C ASP A 25 -4.02 -0.45 1.78
N THR A 26 -3.10 -0.25 2.72
CA THR A 26 -2.03 -1.21 3.05
C THR A 26 -2.27 -1.91 4.38
N TYR A 27 -1.48 -1.59 5.40
CA TYR A 27 -1.39 -2.38 6.63
C TYR A 27 -1.89 -1.64 7.87
N GLY A 28 -2.64 -0.55 7.69
CA GLY A 28 -3.30 0.15 8.80
C GLY A 28 -2.35 0.71 9.87
N GLY A 29 -1.09 0.98 9.50
CA GLY A 29 -0.04 1.44 10.41
C GLY A 29 0.84 0.36 11.02
N MET A 30 0.59 -0.93 10.75
CA MET A 30 1.41 -2.03 11.27
C MET A 30 2.78 -2.13 10.57
N GLY A 31 2.82 -1.94 9.25
CA GLY A 31 4.05 -2.02 8.44
C GLY A 31 4.57 -0.66 7.99
N ARG A 32 5.88 -0.59 7.70
CA ARG A 32 6.50 0.59 7.09
C ARG A 32 6.05 0.77 5.64
N HIS A 33 5.99 2.02 5.17
CA HIS A 33 5.43 2.35 3.86
C HIS A 33 6.40 3.23 3.05
N GLY A 34 6.65 2.86 1.78
CA GLY A 34 7.59 3.58 0.89
C GLY A 34 7.05 4.88 0.28
N GLY A 35 5.75 5.15 0.42
CA GLY A 35 5.11 6.44 0.08
C GLY A 35 4.33 6.46 -1.25
N GLY A 36 4.53 5.48 -2.13
CA GLY A 36 3.82 5.39 -3.41
C GLY A 36 2.33 5.04 -3.27
N ALA A 37 1.45 5.78 -3.94
CA ALA A 37 0.03 5.43 -4.05
C ALA A 37 -0.22 4.33 -5.11
N PHE A 38 -1.30 3.57 -4.96
CA PHE A 38 -1.68 2.53 -5.91
C PHE A 38 -2.59 3.03 -7.03
N SER A 39 -3.75 3.60 -6.69
CA SER A 39 -4.81 3.98 -7.64
C SER A 39 -4.33 4.95 -8.73
N GLY A 40 -4.84 4.78 -9.95
CA GLY A 40 -4.47 5.60 -11.12
C GLY A 40 -3.16 5.20 -11.82
N LYS A 41 -2.50 4.12 -11.41
CA LYS A 41 -1.24 3.64 -12.01
C LYS A 41 -1.43 2.31 -12.75
N ASP A 42 -0.84 2.16 -13.93
CA ASP A 42 -0.77 0.87 -14.60
C ASP A 42 0.29 -0.05 -13.93
N PRO A 43 0.31 -1.38 -14.22
CA PRO A 43 1.23 -2.31 -13.58
C PRO A 43 2.73 -2.06 -13.83
N SER A 44 3.13 -1.22 -14.80
CA SER A 44 4.53 -0.83 -14.99
C SER A 44 5.08 0.05 -13.87
N LYS A 45 4.22 0.67 -13.05
CA LYS A 45 4.64 1.51 -11.93
C LYS A 45 4.91 0.67 -10.69
N VAL A 46 6.20 0.59 -10.33
CA VAL A 46 6.70 -0.22 -9.22
C VAL A 46 6.08 0.12 -7.87
N ASP A 47 5.64 1.37 -7.65
CA ASP A 47 4.87 1.76 -6.46
C ASP A 47 3.65 0.85 -6.20
N ARG A 48 3.05 0.30 -7.27
CA ARG A 48 1.94 -0.66 -7.18
C ARG A 48 2.44 -2.10 -7.30
N SER A 49 3.12 -2.42 -8.41
CA SER A 49 3.45 -3.83 -8.72
C SER A 49 4.49 -4.42 -7.76
N ALA A 50 5.50 -3.65 -7.34
CA ALA A 50 6.49 -4.12 -6.36
C ALA A 50 5.90 -4.20 -4.95
N ALA A 51 4.99 -3.29 -4.56
CA ALA A 51 4.26 -3.41 -3.30
C ALA A 51 3.43 -4.71 -3.24
N TYR A 52 2.78 -5.09 -4.35
CA TYR A 52 2.05 -6.36 -4.44
C TYR A 52 2.98 -7.56 -4.39
N ALA A 53 4.14 -7.49 -5.05
CA ALA A 53 5.16 -8.53 -4.98
C ALA A 53 5.71 -8.69 -3.56
N ALA A 54 6.01 -7.60 -2.85
CA ALA A 54 6.45 -7.63 -1.45
C ALA A 54 5.41 -8.29 -0.55
N ARG A 55 4.12 -7.95 -0.71
CA ARG A 55 3.03 -8.62 0.02
C ARG A 55 2.97 -10.12 -0.30
N TYR A 56 3.09 -10.48 -1.57
CA TYR A 56 3.09 -11.88 -1.99
C TYR A 56 4.22 -12.65 -1.33
N VAL A 57 5.45 -12.12 -1.36
CA VAL A 57 6.62 -12.75 -0.72
C VAL A 57 6.41 -12.90 0.79
N ALA A 58 6.05 -11.81 1.49
CA ALA A 58 5.83 -11.82 2.94
C ALA A 58 4.74 -12.84 3.35
N LYS A 59 3.63 -12.89 2.59
CA LYS A 59 2.54 -13.85 2.84
C LYS A 59 3.04 -15.28 2.71
N ASN A 60 3.85 -15.59 1.71
CA ASN A 60 4.37 -16.94 1.49
C ASN A 60 5.41 -17.35 2.54
N ILE A 61 6.28 -16.43 2.98
CA ILE A 61 7.25 -16.68 4.08
C ILE A 61 6.52 -17.08 5.36
N VAL A 62 5.45 -16.37 5.71
CA VAL A 62 4.66 -16.69 6.91
C VAL A 62 3.90 -18.00 6.71
N ALA A 63 3.28 -18.21 5.52
CA ALA A 63 2.51 -19.41 5.23
C ALA A 63 3.37 -20.69 5.20
N SER A 64 4.66 -20.59 4.88
CA SER A 64 5.60 -21.72 4.92
C SER A 64 6.14 -22.02 6.32
N GLY A 65 5.73 -21.27 7.34
CA GLY A 65 6.16 -21.46 8.73
C GLY A 65 7.58 -20.97 9.03
N LEU A 66 8.16 -20.15 8.14
CA LEU A 66 9.52 -19.61 8.36
C LEU A 66 9.54 -18.45 9.35
N ALA A 67 8.42 -17.76 9.54
CA ALA A 67 8.26 -16.68 10.50
C ALA A 67 6.79 -16.51 10.90
N GLU A 68 6.54 -15.99 12.11
CA GLU A 68 5.18 -15.59 12.54
C GLU A 68 4.75 -14.25 11.92
N VAL A 69 5.71 -13.34 11.74
CA VAL A 69 5.54 -12.02 11.11
C VAL A 69 6.73 -11.76 10.21
N CYS A 70 6.50 -11.19 9.03
CA CYS A 70 7.53 -10.87 8.06
C CYS A 70 7.30 -9.49 7.44
N GLU A 71 8.33 -8.65 7.45
CA GLU A 71 8.38 -7.41 6.68
C GLU A 71 9.39 -7.59 5.53
N VAL A 72 8.97 -7.24 4.31
CA VAL A 72 9.79 -7.32 3.09
C VAL A 72 9.95 -5.91 2.55
N GLN A 73 11.20 -5.49 2.37
CA GLN A 73 11.55 -4.23 1.70
C GLN A 73 11.94 -4.54 0.25
N LEU A 74 11.54 -3.66 -0.67
CA LEU A 74 12.05 -3.64 -2.05
C LEU A 74 12.38 -2.19 -2.43
N ALA A 75 13.47 -1.99 -3.16
CA ALA A 75 13.86 -0.71 -3.73
C ALA A 75 14.26 -0.86 -5.21
N TYR A 76 13.92 0.14 -6.01
CA TYR A 76 14.25 0.20 -7.43
C TYR A 76 14.95 1.52 -7.76
N ALA A 77 15.97 1.44 -8.61
CA ALA A 77 16.50 2.61 -9.29
C ALA A 77 15.79 2.80 -10.64
N ILE A 78 15.54 4.05 -11.04
CA ILE A 78 14.86 4.36 -12.31
C ILE A 78 15.66 3.77 -13.48
N GLY A 79 14.97 3.05 -14.36
CA GLY A 79 15.58 2.40 -15.53
C GLY A 79 16.26 1.06 -15.24
N VAL A 80 16.29 0.59 -13.99
CA VAL A 80 16.84 -0.72 -13.62
C VAL A 80 15.70 -1.70 -13.38
N ALA A 81 15.72 -2.83 -14.11
CA ALA A 81 14.67 -3.84 -14.04
C ALA A 81 14.72 -4.68 -12.74
N SER A 82 15.91 -5.00 -12.25
CA SER A 82 16.10 -5.75 -11.01
C SER A 82 16.06 -4.82 -9.79
N PRO A 83 15.52 -5.26 -8.64
CA PRO A 83 15.61 -4.51 -7.39
C PRO A 83 17.06 -4.24 -7.01
N VAL A 84 17.32 -3.06 -6.45
CA VAL A 84 18.63 -2.71 -5.87
C VAL A 84 18.74 -3.13 -4.41
N SER A 85 17.61 -3.30 -3.72
CA SER A 85 17.48 -3.96 -2.42
C SER A 85 16.08 -4.51 -2.18
#